data_AF-A0A392PK87-F1
#
_entry.id   AF-A0A392PK87-F1
#
_cell.length_a   1.000
_cell.length_b   1.000
_cell.length_c   1.000
_cell.angle_alpha   90.00
_cell.angle_beta   90.00
_cell.angle_gamma   90.00
#
_symmetry.space_group_name_H-M   'P 1'
#
loop_
_entity.id
_entity.type
_entity.pdbx_description
1 polymer ?
#
loop_
_entity_poly.entity_id
_entity_poly.type
_entity_poly.pdbx_seq_one_letter_code
_entity_poly.pdbx_strand_id
1 'polypeptide(L)' 'SLELWNMAENKTMTLSAHDGLITALSVSTVNGLIASASHDKFIKLWK' A
#
# COMPACT_ATOMS: atom_id res chain seq x y z
N SER A 1 -3.16 -4.83 -6.85
CA SER A 1 -3.73 -3.57 -6.34
C SER A 1 -3.46 -3.45 -4.85
N LEU A 2 -3.50 -2.24 -4.32
CA LEU A 2 -3.43 -1.95 -2.88
C LEU A 2 -4.80 -1.47 -2.41
N GLU A 3 -5.23 -1.81 -1.20
CA GLU A 3 -6.50 -1.32 -0.65
C GLU A 3 -6.28 -0.46 0.58
N LEU A 4 -6.93 0.70 0.61
CA LEU A 4 -7.04 1.55 1.78
C LEU A 4 -8.40 1.31 2.43
N TRP A 5 -8.41 0.96 3.71
CA TRP A 5 -9.62 0.66 4.45
C TRP A 5 -9.86 1.68 5.57
N ASN A 6 -11.00 2.36 5.50
CA ASN A 6 -11.57 3.07 6.64
C ASN A 6 -12.45 2.10 7.45
N MET A 7 -11.91 1.65 8.58
CA MET A 7 -12.59 0.73 9.52
C MET A 7 -13.87 1.33 10.10
N ALA A 8 -13.88 2.62 10.43
CA ALA A 8 -14.97 3.28 11.12
C ALA A 8 -16.22 3.40 10.24
N GLU A 9 -16.02 3.63 8.94
CA GLU A 9 -17.09 3.72 7.94
C GLU A 9 -17.34 2.39 7.21
N ASN A 10 -16.52 1.38 7.46
CA ASN A 10 -16.49 0.13 6.72
C ASN A 10 -16.42 0.33 5.18
N LYS A 11 -15.54 1.24 4.74
CA LYS A 11 -15.35 1.56 3.32
C LYS A 11 -13.93 1.29 2.88
N THR A 12 -13.77 0.68 1.71
CA THR A 12 -12.47 0.45 1.08
C THR A 12 -12.32 1.27 -0.20
N MET A 13 -11.08 1.61 -0.52
CA MET A 13 -10.69 2.23 -1.78
C MET A 13 -9.53 1.44 -2.37
N THR A 14 -9.67 1.03 -3.63
CA THR A 14 -8.62 0.32 -4.35
C THR A 14 -7.71 1.30 -5.09
N LEU A 15 -6.40 1.11 -4.95
CA LEU A 15 -5.36 1.86 -5.63
C LEU A 15 -4.60 0.94 -6.59
N SER A 16 -4.43 1.41 -7.83
CA SER A 16 -3.54 0.78 -8.82
C SER A 16 -2.09 1.06 -8.46
N ALA A 17 -1.59 0.31 -7.49
CA ALA A 17 -0.27 0.54 -6.92
C ALA A 17 0.87 -0.01 -7.78
N HIS A 18 0.75 -1.24 -8.28
CA HIS A 18 1.84 -1.97 -8.94
C HIS A 18 1.30 -2.80 -10.10
N ASP A 19 2.14 -3.01 -11.12
CA ASP A 19 1.83 -3.84 -12.30
C ASP A 19 2.15 -5.33 -12.06
N GLY A 20 2.78 -5.63 -10.91
CA GLY A 20 3.12 -6.96 -10.44
C GLY A 20 2.48 -7.30 -9.10
N LEU A 21 2.66 -8.55 -8.66
CA LEU A 21 2.21 -8.99 -7.35
C LEU A 21 2.93 -8.21 -6.25
N ILE A 22 2.16 -7.60 -5.36
CA ILE A 22 2.68 -6.99 -4.13
C ILE A 22 3.03 -8.13 -3.18
N THR A 23 4.31 -8.26 -2.82
CA THR A 23 4.83 -9.34 -1.97
C THR A 23 4.99 -8.94 -0.51
N ALA A 24 5.08 -7.63 -0.23
CA ALA A 24 5.27 -7.11 1.11
C ALA A 24 4.71 -5.70 1.28
N LEU A 25 4.27 -5.41 2.50
CA LEU A 25 3.84 -4.09 2.96
C LEU A 25 4.52 -3.79 4.30
N SER A 26 4.90 -2.54 4.51
CA SER A 26 5.46 -2.05 5.77
C SER A 26 4.96 -0.64 6.07
N VAL A 27 4.86 -0.31 7.35
CA VAL A 27 4.44 1.01 7.83
C VAL A 27 5.48 1.58 8.78
N SER A 28 5.80 2.85 8.62
CA SER A 28 6.63 3.61 9.53
C SER A 28 5.76 4.46 10.44
N THR A 29 5.78 4.17 11.73
CA THR A 29 5.02 4.92 12.74
C THR A 29 5.60 6.30 13.05
N VAL A 30 6.85 6.56 12.65
CA VAL A 30 7.54 7.84 12.90
C VAL A 30 7.04 8.94 11.98
N ASN A 31 6.80 8.63 10.71
CA ASN A 31 6.44 9.61 9.67
C ASN A 31 5.14 9.27 8.93
N GLY A 32 4.45 8.20 9.33
CA GLY A 32 3.19 7.76 8.72
C GLY A 32 3.33 7.23 7.29
N LEU A 33 4.56 6.89 6.87
CA LEU A 33 4.82 6.43 5.51
C LEU A 33 4.51 4.93 5.38
N ILE A 34 3.94 4.55 4.23
CA ILE A 34 3.73 3.15 3.87
C ILE A 34 4.67 2.79 2.73
N ALA A 35 5.27 1.60 2.78
CA ALA A 35 6.08 1.03 1.71
C ALA A 35 5.41 -0.23 1.14
N SER A 36 5.35 -0.34 -0.18
CA SER A 36 4.91 -1.55 -0.89
C SER A 36 6.01 -2.06 -1.81
N ALA A 37 6.30 -3.36 -1.74
CA ALA A 37 7.26 -4.03 -2.62
C ALA A 37 6.55 -5.00 -3.57
N SER A 38 7.02 -5.09 -4.81
CA SER A 38 6.34 -5.83 -5.87
C SER A 38 7.31 -6.55 -6.81
N HIS A 39 6.80 -7.61 -7.46
CA HIS A 39 7.49 -8.28 -8.57
C HIS A 39 7.68 -7.42 -9.82
N ASP A 40 7.07 -6.23 -9.89
CA ASP A 40 7.37 -5.25 -10.94
C ASP A 40 8.74 -4.56 -10.79
N LYS A 41 9.54 -5.00 -9.80
CA LYS A 41 10.90 -4.54 -9.49
C LYS A 41 10.97 -3.14 -8.87
N PHE A 42 9.84 -2.62 -8.38
CA PHE A 42 9.79 -1.35 -7.67
C PHE A 42 9.34 -1.49 -6.22
N ILE A 43 9.83 -0.56 -5.40
CA ILE A 43 9.26 -0.23 -4.09
C ILE A 43 8.60 1.14 -4.24
N LYS A 44 7.33 1.25 -3.85
CA LYS A 44 6.59 2.52 -3.84
C LYS A 44 6.33 2.97 -2.41
N LEU A 45 6.41 4.29 -2.19
CA LEU A 45 6.19 4.94 -0.91
C LEU A 45 4.92 5.80 -0.99
N TRP A 46 4.10 5.76 0.07
CA TRP A 46 2.78 6.38 0.12
C TRP A 46 2.60 7.20 1.39
N LYS A 47 1.87 8.30 1.30
CA LYS A 47 1.50 9.20 2.40
C LYS A 47 0.05 9.63 2.27
#